data_AF-A5FTL5-F1
#
_entry.id   AF-A5FTL5-F1
#
_cell.length_a   1.000
_cell.length_b   1.000
_cell.length_c   1.000
_cell.angle_alpha   90.00
_cell.angle_beta   90.00
_cell.angle_gamma   90.00
#
_symmetry.space_group_name_H-M   'P 1'
#
loop_
_entity.id
_entity.type
_entity.pdbx_description
1 polymer ?
#
loop_
_entity_poly.entity_id
_entity_poly.type
_entity_poly.pdbx_seq_one_letter_code
_entity_poly.pdbx_strand_id
1 'polypeptide(L)'
;MSGIMPPPLPSPSQSFASALRAFLDTLIAVAAWRGEDFRQVWVVESAKAIRSAMEQGPIWATMEDLIPDDDDLLSKVAFDVLETEMLYVAFRYRRLLPEESRKVVASVEERFAGVQEGDPTAPGAVDDIETVKGSIERQIKKLPKWLQRVLEVLMELLKLTKGMIH
;
A
#
# COMPACT_ATOMS: atom_id res chain seq x y z
N MET A 1 -35.04 18.85 15.03
CA MET A 1 -33.77 18.16 15.36
C MET A 1 -33.43 17.27 14.18
N SER A 2 -32.64 17.76 13.24
CA SER A 2 -32.24 17.00 12.06
C SER A 2 -31.13 16.04 12.47
N GLY A 3 -31.44 14.75 12.52
CA GLY A 3 -30.45 13.71 12.77
C GLY A 3 -29.44 13.70 11.64
N ILE A 4 -28.22 14.14 11.93
CA ILE A 4 -27.08 13.93 11.04
C ILE A 4 -26.80 12.44 11.10
N MET A 5 -27.33 11.67 10.15
CA MET A 5 -26.85 10.32 9.93
C MET A 5 -25.35 10.41 9.65
N PRO A 6 -24.50 9.63 10.36
CA PRO A 6 -23.11 9.49 9.94
C PRO A 6 -23.10 9.04 8.47
N PRO A 7 -22.15 9.55 7.66
CA PRO A 7 -22.03 9.10 6.29
C PRO A 7 -21.96 7.57 6.26
N PRO A 8 -22.59 6.90 5.28
CA PRO A 8 -22.47 5.45 5.17
C PRO A 8 -20.99 5.08 5.16
N LEU A 9 -20.62 4.09 5.97
CA LEU A 9 -19.31 3.49 5.86
C LEU A 9 -19.10 3.12 4.39
N PRO A 10 -17.96 3.48 3.79
CA PRO A 10 -17.69 3.11 2.40
C PRO A 10 -17.92 1.61 2.25
N SER A 11 -18.61 1.22 1.18
CA SER A 11 -18.84 -0.18 0.87
C SER A 11 -17.48 -0.91 0.82
N PRO A 12 -17.35 -2.10 1.43
CA PRO A 12 -16.08 -2.82 1.56
C PRO A 12 -15.31 -2.94 0.22
N SER A 13 -16.07 -3.06 -0.88
CA SER A 13 -15.61 -3.13 -2.27
C SER A 13 -14.68 -1.99 -2.73
N GLN A 14 -14.98 -0.73 -2.39
CA GLN A 14 -14.15 0.42 -2.78
C GLN A 14 -12.96 0.63 -1.84
N SER A 15 -13.04 0.11 -0.62
CA SER A 15 -12.03 0.32 0.42
C SER A 15 -10.75 -0.49 0.19
N PHE A 16 -10.87 -1.77 -0.20
CA PHE A 16 -9.70 -2.64 -0.39
C PHE A 16 -8.85 -2.25 -1.61
N ALA A 17 -9.46 -2.00 -2.77
CA ALA A 17 -8.73 -1.59 -3.97
C ALA A 17 -8.00 -0.25 -3.74
N SER A 18 -8.64 0.69 -3.04
CA SER A 18 -8.05 1.97 -2.64
C SER A 18 -6.90 1.79 -1.65
N ALA A 19 -7.05 0.90 -0.67
CA ALA A 19 -5.99 0.57 0.29
C ALA A 19 -4.79 -0.10 -0.39
N LEU A 20 -5.02 -1.05 -1.27
CA LEU A 20 -4.00 -1.71 -2.07
C LEU A 20 -3.26 -0.71 -2.97
N ARG A 21 -3.98 0.20 -3.61
CA ARG A 21 -3.40 1.29 -4.40
C ARG A 21 -2.49 2.18 -3.54
N ALA A 22 -3.00 2.66 -2.40
CA ALA A 22 -2.22 3.48 -1.48
C ALA A 22 -0.97 2.75 -0.98
N PHE A 23 -1.08 1.44 -0.71
CA PHE A 23 0.04 0.60 -0.32
C PHE A 23 1.09 0.48 -1.44
N LEU A 24 0.69 0.18 -2.68
CA LEU A 24 1.62 0.11 -3.81
C LEU A 24 2.31 1.45 -4.08
N ASP A 25 1.56 2.55 -4.02
CA ASP A 25 2.12 3.90 -4.09
C ASP A 25 3.16 4.14 -3.01
N THR A 26 2.93 3.62 -1.80
CA THR A 26 3.87 3.69 -0.69
C THR A 26 5.15 2.94 -1.00
N LEU A 27 5.06 1.68 -1.46
CA LEU A 27 6.23 0.88 -1.80
C LEU A 27 7.09 1.57 -2.86
N ILE A 28 6.45 2.08 -3.92
CA ILE A 28 7.10 2.83 -4.99
C ILE A 28 7.80 4.08 -4.44
N ALA A 29 7.09 4.88 -3.65
CA ALA A 29 7.60 6.16 -3.16
C ALA A 29 8.76 5.95 -2.18
N VAL A 30 8.66 4.97 -1.28
CA VAL A 30 9.74 4.60 -0.35
C VAL A 30 10.95 4.06 -1.11
N ALA A 31 10.75 3.18 -2.10
CA ALA A 31 11.85 2.66 -2.92
C ALA A 31 12.56 3.77 -3.70
N ALA A 32 11.81 4.69 -4.31
CA ALA A 32 12.37 5.83 -5.03
C ALA A 32 13.14 6.77 -4.08
N TRP A 33 12.55 7.14 -2.94
CA TRP A 33 13.20 8.01 -1.96
C TRP A 33 14.51 7.41 -1.45
N ARG A 34 14.50 6.13 -1.08
CA ARG A 34 15.72 5.43 -0.65
C ARG A 34 16.74 5.34 -1.78
N GLY A 35 16.29 5.07 -3.01
CA GLY A 35 17.15 5.06 -4.18
C GLY A 35 17.84 6.41 -4.42
N GLU A 36 17.16 7.52 -4.19
CA GLU A 36 17.74 8.87 -4.26
C GLU A 36 18.76 9.11 -3.14
N ASP A 37 18.37 8.82 -1.89
CA ASP A 37 19.22 9.01 -0.70
C ASP A 37 20.53 8.20 -0.79
N PHE A 38 20.44 6.95 -1.25
CA PHE A 38 21.58 6.06 -1.41
C PHE A 38 22.24 6.12 -2.80
N ARG A 39 21.87 7.10 -3.65
CA ARG A 39 22.43 7.32 -5.01
C ARG A 39 22.32 6.11 -5.96
N GLN A 40 21.30 5.28 -5.78
CA GLN A 40 21.01 4.12 -6.62
C GLN A 40 20.04 4.50 -7.75
N VAL A 41 20.57 5.16 -8.79
CA VAL A 41 19.78 5.66 -9.93
C VAL A 41 18.89 4.56 -10.55
N TRP A 42 19.39 3.33 -10.65
CA TRP A 42 18.64 2.22 -11.22
C TRP A 42 17.40 1.83 -10.40
N VAL A 43 17.40 2.00 -9.06
CA VAL A 43 16.23 1.77 -8.20
C VAL A 43 15.18 2.85 -8.48
N VAL A 44 15.61 4.11 -8.55
CA VAL A 44 14.73 5.25 -8.83
C VAL A 44 14.04 5.08 -10.18
N GLU A 45 14.81 4.74 -11.22
CA GLU A 45 14.26 4.54 -12.57
C GLU A 45 13.33 3.31 -12.64
N SER A 46 13.65 2.23 -11.91
CA SER A 46 12.75 1.06 -11.81
C SER A 46 11.43 1.41 -11.13
N ALA A 47 11.47 2.16 -10.02
CA ALA A 47 10.27 2.59 -9.31
C ALA A 47 9.39 3.50 -10.19
N LYS A 48 10.00 4.44 -10.93
CA LYS A 48 9.29 5.29 -11.91
C LYS A 48 8.67 4.48 -13.05
N ALA A 49 9.39 3.49 -13.58
CA ALA A 49 8.87 2.63 -14.64
C ALA A 49 7.65 1.82 -14.17
N ILE A 50 7.68 1.30 -12.93
CA ILE A 50 6.54 0.61 -12.31
C ILE A 50 5.36 1.57 -12.15
N ARG A 51 5.58 2.76 -11.59
CA ARG A 51 4.52 3.79 -11.45
C ARG A 51 3.87 4.10 -12.79
N SER A 52 4.69 4.40 -13.80
CA SER A 52 4.24 4.73 -15.15
C SER A 52 3.41 3.59 -15.77
N ALA A 53 3.87 2.34 -15.63
CA ALA A 53 3.13 1.17 -16.11
C ALA A 53 1.78 1.00 -15.40
N MET A 54 1.72 1.28 -14.09
CA MET A 54 0.50 1.21 -13.31
C MET A 54 -0.49 2.32 -13.69
N GLU A 55 -0.04 3.54 -13.94
CA GLU A 55 -0.87 4.68 -14.34
C GLU A 55 -1.42 4.54 -15.77
N GLN A 56 -0.65 3.94 -16.68
CA GLN A 56 -1.03 3.79 -18.09
C GLN A 56 -1.81 2.50 -18.39
N GLY A 57 -1.73 1.50 -17.51
CA GLY A 57 -2.40 0.22 -17.70
C GLY A 57 -3.85 0.22 -17.21
N PRO A 58 -4.71 -0.72 -17.68
CA PRO A 58 -6.02 -1.00 -17.09
C PRO A 58 -5.91 -1.66 -15.70
N ILE A 59 -4.71 -1.65 -15.11
CA ILE A 59 -4.31 -2.27 -13.85
C ILE A 59 -5.28 -1.87 -12.73
N TRP A 60 -5.61 -0.60 -12.63
CA TRP A 60 -6.51 -0.10 -11.59
C TRP A 60 -7.95 -0.55 -11.78
N ALA A 61 -8.44 -0.60 -13.02
CA ALA A 61 -9.78 -1.12 -13.32
C ALA A 61 -9.90 -2.60 -12.91
N THR A 62 -8.86 -3.40 -13.15
CA THR A 62 -8.84 -4.82 -12.73
C THR A 62 -8.67 -5.03 -11.22
N MET A 63 -8.33 -3.99 -10.44
CA MET A 63 -8.24 -4.12 -8.99
C MET A 63 -9.61 -4.06 -8.31
N GLU A 64 -10.58 -3.38 -8.93
CA GLU A 64 -11.97 -3.34 -8.45
C GLU A 64 -12.60 -4.74 -8.52
N ASP A 65 -12.14 -5.61 -9.41
CA ASP A 65 -12.61 -7.00 -9.55
C ASP A 65 -11.96 -7.97 -8.54
N LEU A 66 -11.06 -7.51 -7.66
CA LEU A 66 -10.33 -8.36 -6.69
C LEU A 66 -11.09 -8.63 -5.39
N ILE A 67 -12.35 -8.22 -5.34
CA ILE A 67 -13.22 -8.35 -4.19
C ILE A 67 -13.70 -9.81 -4.09
N PRO A 68 -13.60 -10.47 -2.93
CA PRO A 68 -14.20 -11.78 -2.72
C PRO A 68 -15.72 -11.72 -2.78
N ASP A 69 -16.34 -12.83 -3.16
CA ASP A 69 -17.78 -13.02 -2.97
C ASP A 69 -18.20 -12.75 -1.51
N ASP A 70 -19.24 -11.95 -1.36
CA ASP A 70 -19.71 -11.34 -0.11
C ASP A 70 -20.30 -12.35 0.92
N ASP A 71 -20.26 -13.66 0.63
CA ASP A 71 -21.01 -14.68 1.38
C ASP A 71 -20.22 -15.35 2.52
N ASP A 72 -18.90 -15.11 2.65
CA ASP A 72 -18.08 -15.66 3.74
C ASP A 72 -17.59 -14.58 4.73
N LEU A 73 -18.14 -14.61 5.95
CA LEU A 73 -17.79 -13.71 7.05
C LEU A 73 -16.30 -13.79 7.43
N LEU A 74 -15.68 -14.98 7.37
CA LEU A 74 -14.26 -15.13 7.68
C LEU A 74 -13.38 -14.48 6.62
N SER A 75 -13.80 -14.58 5.35
CA SER A 75 -13.15 -13.87 4.26
C SER A 75 -13.28 -12.35 4.43
N LYS A 76 -14.45 -11.82 4.81
CA LYS A 76 -14.62 -10.39 5.08
C LYS A 76 -13.67 -9.87 6.16
N VAL A 77 -13.66 -10.53 7.32
CA VAL A 77 -12.77 -10.15 8.43
C VAL A 77 -11.31 -10.22 8.01
N ALA A 78 -10.92 -11.23 7.24
CA ALA A 78 -9.56 -11.32 6.73
C ALA A 78 -9.23 -10.11 5.84
N PHE A 79 -10.10 -9.72 4.91
CA PHE A 79 -9.87 -8.58 4.03
C PHE A 79 -9.83 -7.24 4.76
N ASP A 80 -10.66 -7.05 5.78
CA ASP A 80 -10.63 -5.83 6.62
C ASP A 80 -9.29 -5.69 7.37
N VAL A 81 -8.72 -6.80 7.85
CA VAL A 81 -7.39 -6.80 8.47
C VAL A 81 -6.32 -6.41 7.45
N LEU A 82 -6.36 -6.98 6.25
CA LEU A 82 -5.41 -6.64 5.18
C LEU A 82 -5.49 -5.16 4.80
N GLU A 83 -6.71 -4.66 4.61
CA GLU A 83 -6.98 -3.27 4.30
C GLU A 83 -6.36 -2.36 5.38
N THR A 84 -6.60 -2.70 6.65
CA THR A 84 -6.06 -1.95 7.78
C THR A 84 -4.53 -1.94 7.79
N GLU A 85 -3.88 -3.08 7.55
CA GLU A 85 -2.41 -3.16 7.50
C GLU A 85 -1.81 -2.37 6.32
N MET A 86 -2.43 -2.46 5.14
CA MET A 86 -2.04 -1.70 3.95
C MET A 86 -2.18 -0.18 4.19
N LEU A 87 -3.31 0.24 4.77
CA LEU A 87 -3.56 1.64 5.12
C LEU A 87 -2.64 2.13 6.23
N TYR A 88 -2.27 1.29 7.20
CA TYR A 88 -1.32 1.65 8.24
C TYR A 88 0.05 2.01 7.66
N VAL A 89 0.58 1.18 6.74
CA VAL A 89 1.86 1.47 6.07
C VAL A 89 1.75 2.75 5.24
N ALA A 90 0.67 2.89 4.46
CA ALA A 90 0.45 4.10 3.68
C ALA A 90 0.30 5.35 4.56
N PHE A 91 -0.32 5.23 5.73
CA PHE A 91 -0.44 6.30 6.72
C PHE A 91 0.92 6.73 7.26
N ARG A 92 1.81 5.78 7.59
CA ARG A 92 3.16 6.12 8.06
C ARG A 92 3.95 6.93 7.05
N TYR A 93 3.83 6.65 5.76
CA TYR A 93 4.58 7.32 4.69
C TYR A 93 3.75 8.32 3.87
N ARG A 94 2.62 8.78 4.42
CA ARG A 94 1.62 9.62 3.72
C ARG A 94 2.15 10.89 3.04
N ARG A 95 3.27 11.43 3.52
CA ARG A 95 3.92 12.61 2.90
C ARG A 95 4.51 12.32 1.52
N LEU A 96 4.90 11.07 1.26
CA LEU A 96 5.48 10.63 -0.01
C LEU A 96 4.41 10.28 -1.05
N LEU A 97 3.15 10.17 -0.63
CA LEU A 97 2.07 9.70 -1.49
C LEU A 97 1.57 10.77 -2.46
N PRO A 98 1.13 10.37 -3.67
CA PRO A 98 0.38 11.23 -4.57
C PRO A 98 -0.96 11.64 -3.94
N GLU A 99 -1.55 12.70 -4.48
CA GLU A 99 -2.76 13.31 -3.91
C GLU A 99 -3.92 12.32 -3.74
N GLU A 100 -4.15 11.45 -4.73
CA GLU A 100 -5.25 10.47 -4.69
C GLU A 100 -5.10 9.50 -3.52
N SER A 101 -3.93 8.88 -3.37
CA SER A 101 -3.64 7.96 -2.26
C SER A 101 -3.59 8.68 -0.92
N ARG A 102 -3.18 9.95 -0.89
CA ARG A 102 -3.23 10.77 0.34
C ARG A 102 -4.66 11.03 0.82
N LYS A 103 -5.63 11.21 -0.09
CA LYS A 103 -7.05 11.36 0.25
C LYS A 103 -7.62 10.10 0.88
N VAL A 104 -7.29 8.92 0.33
CA VAL A 104 -7.66 7.62 0.90
C VAL A 104 -7.16 7.50 2.34
N VAL A 105 -5.87 7.77 2.54
CA VAL A 105 -5.23 7.69 3.86
C VAL A 105 -5.78 8.72 4.85
N ALA A 106 -6.10 9.94 4.40
CA ALA A 106 -6.70 10.98 5.24
C ALA A 106 -8.09 10.55 5.77
N SER A 107 -8.85 9.78 5.00
CA SER A 107 -10.18 9.31 5.44
C SER A 107 -10.14 8.35 6.64
N VAL A 108 -8.96 7.80 6.97
CA VAL A 108 -8.75 6.85 8.08
C VAL A 108 -7.81 7.40 9.16
N GLU A 109 -7.53 8.71 9.15
CA GLU A 109 -6.58 9.33 10.08
C GLU A 109 -6.94 9.12 11.56
N GLU A 110 -8.23 9.20 11.91
CA GLU A 110 -8.71 8.95 13.28
C GLU A 110 -8.39 7.53 13.76
N ARG A 111 -8.37 6.54 12.84
CA ARG A 111 -8.06 5.13 13.17
C ARG A 111 -6.59 4.94 13.57
N PHE A 112 -5.71 5.83 13.08
CA PHE A 112 -4.27 5.79 13.31
C PHE A 112 -3.79 6.98 14.15
N ALA A 113 -4.67 7.55 14.98
CA ALA A 113 -4.33 8.65 15.87
C ALA A 113 -3.13 8.26 16.76
N GLY A 114 -2.11 9.12 16.76
CA GLY A 114 -0.87 8.91 17.52
C GLY A 114 0.22 8.10 16.80
N VAL A 115 -0.06 7.56 15.60
CA VAL A 115 0.97 6.91 14.78
C VAL A 115 1.94 7.96 14.24
N GLN A 116 3.22 7.80 14.56
CA GLN A 116 4.28 8.67 14.07
C GLN A 116 4.58 8.42 12.59
N GLU A 117 5.00 9.48 11.91
CA GLU A 117 5.46 9.39 10.54
C GLU A 117 6.68 8.46 10.44
N GLY A 118 6.71 7.67 9.37
CA GLY A 118 7.84 6.81 9.04
C GLY A 118 8.95 7.63 8.40
N ASP A 119 10.17 7.38 8.84
CA ASP A 119 11.36 7.81 8.11
C ASP A 119 11.68 6.73 7.06
N PRO A 120 11.55 7.02 5.75
CA PRO A 120 11.82 6.04 4.69
C PRO A 120 13.27 5.58 4.67
N THR A 121 14.21 6.33 5.25
CA THR A 121 15.64 5.97 5.29
C THR A 121 16.00 5.08 6.49
N ALA A 122 15.15 5.04 7.51
CA ALA A 122 15.42 4.28 8.72
C ALA A 122 15.58 2.77 8.46
N PRO A 123 16.44 2.06 9.23
CA PRO A 123 16.62 0.61 9.12
C PRO A 123 15.31 -0.18 9.21
N GLY A 124 14.42 0.22 10.12
CA GLY A 124 13.14 -0.44 10.36
C GLY A 124 12.09 -0.19 9.28
N ALA A 125 12.32 0.73 8.33
CA ALA A 125 11.33 1.06 7.30
C ALA A 125 10.99 -0.13 6.40
N VAL A 126 12.02 -0.92 6.03
CA VAL A 126 11.85 -2.13 5.24
C VAL A 126 11.24 -3.24 6.08
N ASP A 127 11.63 -3.37 7.35
CA ASP A 127 11.12 -4.39 8.27
C ASP A 127 9.61 -4.22 8.55
N ASP A 128 9.15 -2.98 8.72
CA ASP A 128 7.73 -2.66 8.89
C ASP A 128 6.91 -3.10 7.67
N ILE A 129 7.42 -2.83 6.46
CA ILE A 129 6.79 -3.21 5.20
C ILE A 129 6.82 -4.74 5.00
N GLU A 130 7.94 -5.39 5.34
CA GLU A 130 8.08 -6.86 5.27
C GLU A 130 7.14 -7.57 6.23
N THR A 131 6.94 -7.01 7.43
CA THR A 131 6.00 -7.55 8.43
C THR A 131 4.58 -7.56 7.89
N VAL A 132 4.14 -6.43 7.31
CA VAL A 132 2.82 -6.36 6.65
C VAL A 132 2.75 -7.34 5.49
N LYS A 133 3.75 -7.38 4.60
CA LYS A 133 3.80 -8.38 3.51
C LYS A 133 3.63 -9.81 4.03
N GLY A 134 4.33 -10.17 5.09
CA GLY A 134 4.28 -11.51 5.70
C GLY A 134 2.89 -11.84 6.24
N SER A 135 2.25 -10.89 6.91
CA SER A 135 0.87 -11.01 7.41
C SER A 135 -0.12 -11.25 6.27
N ILE A 136 0.08 -10.57 5.13
CA ILE A 136 -0.81 -10.63 3.97
C ILE A 136 -0.45 -11.72 2.94
N GLU A 137 0.61 -12.52 3.16
CA GLU A 137 1.20 -13.38 2.12
C GLU A 137 0.24 -14.48 1.61
N ARG A 138 -0.58 -15.06 2.48
CA ARG A 138 -1.57 -16.07 2.06
C ARG A 138 -2.67 -15.48 1.19
N GLN A 139 -2.94 -14.19 1.35
CA GLN A 139 -3.98 -13.45 0.65
C GLN A 139 -3.42 -12.81 -0.62
N ILE A 140 -2.13 -12.43 -0.63
CA ILE A 140 -1.39 -12.09 -1.87
C ILE A 140 -1.49 -13.25 -2.88
N LYS A 141 -1.41 -14.50 -2.43
CA LYS A 141 -1.54 -15.68 -3.32
C LYS A 141 -2.88 -15.75 -4.07
N LYS A 142 -3.91 -15.07 -3.57
CA LYS A 142 -5.23 -14.97 -4.22
C LYS A 142 -5.31 -13.84 -5.25
N LEU A 143 -4.34 -12.92 -5.28
CA LEU A 143 -4.27 -11.84 -6.25
C LEU A 143 -3.89 -12.36 -7.66
N PRO A 144 -4.14 -11.61 -8.74
CA PRO A 144 -3.65 -11.95 -10.07
C PRO A 144 -2.13 -12.10 -10.10
N LYS A 145 -1.62 -13.04 -10.90
CA LYS A 145 -0.19 -13.32 -11.00
C LYS A 145 0.66 -12.09 -11.34
N TRP A 146 0.14 -11.17 -12.15
CA TRP A 146 0.85 -9.94 -12.49
C TRP A 146 1.04 -9.03 -11.27
N LEU A 147 0.02 -8.94 -10.40
CA LEU A 147 0.07 -8.11 -9.19
C LEU A 147 1.01 -8.72 -8.13
N GLN A 148 0.99 -10.05 -8.00
CA GLN A 148 1.97 -10.77 -7.18
C GLN A 148 3.41 -10.45 -7.63
N ARG A 149 3.69 -10.47 -8.94
CA ARG A 149 5.01 -10.11 -9.49
C ARG A 149 5.39 -8.65 -9.23
N VAL A 150 4.45 -7.71 -9.34
CA VAL A 150 4.72 -6.29 -9.04
C VAL A 150 5.11 -6.14 -7.57
N LEU A 151 4.37 -6.77 -6.65
CA LEU A 151 4.70 -6.77 -5.23
C LEU A 151 6.07 -7.39 -4.97
N GLU A 152 6.39 -8.53 -5.58
CA GLU A 152 7.71 -9.16 -5.45
C GLU A 152 8.84 -8.23 -5.91
N VAL A 153 8.71 -7.60 -7.09
CA VAL A 153 9.72 -6.68 -7.62
C VAL A 153 9.89 -5.46 -6.71
N LEU A 154 8.80 -4.85 -6.25
CA LEU A 154 8.87 -3.69 -5.35
C LEU A 154 9.56 -4.03 -4.03
N MET A 155 9.29 -5.23 -3.49
CA MET A 155 9.92 -5.69 -2.26
C MET A 155 11.41 -5.98 -2.44
N GLU A 156 11.81 -6.56 -3.57
CA GLU A 156 13.23 -6.73 -3.89
C GLU A 156 13.94 -5.38 -4.05
N LEU A 157 13.32 -4.38 -4.69
CA LEU A 157 13.86 -3.02 -4.76
C LEU A 157 14.08 -2.42 -3.36
N LEU A 158 13.10 -2.58 -2.45
CA LEU A 158 13.25 -2.13 -1.06
C LEU A 158 14.37 -2.86 -0.33
N LYS A 159 14.49 -4.18 -0.45
CA LYS A 159 15.58 -4.95 0.18
C LYS A 159 16.96 -4.58 -0.35
N LEU A 160 17.09 -4.31 -1.65
CA LEU A 160 18.37 -3.91 -2.26
C LEU A 160 18.89 -2.58 -1.70
N THR A 161 17.99 -1.75 -1.15
CA THR A 161 18.37 -0.52 -0.44
C THR A 161 18.67 -0.76 1.06
N LYS A 162 18.34 -1.93 1.64
CA LYS A 162 18.58 -2.26 3.06
C LYS A 162 20.05 -2.54 3.36
N GLY A 163 20.76 -3.18 2.42
CA GLY A 163 22.16 -3.57 2.57
C GLY A 163 23.18 -2.41 2.65
N MET A 164 22.71 -1.16 2.59
CA MET A 164 23.56 0.04 2.58
C MET A 164 23.35 0.96 3.77
N ILE A 165 22.49 0.59 4.73
CA ILE A 165 22.41 1.29 6.01
C ILE A 165 23.50 0.71 6.91
N HIS A 166 24.56 1.50 7.13
CA HIS A 166 25.68 1.19 8.02
C HIS A 166 25.61 2.00 9.31
#